data_AF-A0A842VML2-F1
#
_entry.id   AF-A0A842VML2-F1
#
_cell.length_a   1.000
_cell.length_b   1.000
_cell.length_c   1.000
_cell.angle_alpha   90.00
_cell.angle_beta   90.00
_cell.angle_gamma   90.00
#
_symmetry.space_group_name_H-M   'P 1'
#
loop_
_entity.id
_entity.type
_entity.pdbx_description
1 polymer ?
#
loop_
_entity_poly.entity_id
_entity_poly.type
_entity_poly.pdbx_seq_one_letter_code
_entity_poly.pdbx_strand_id
1 'polypeptide(L)'
;MGLEDLTQSDILYGTLSLILVLVFTIVGLRIMSKYFRYKERTLLTVGLTWIFVVSAWWVSAFQFVFIALFSYKFSPYLYLLIENAFTPIALIFWIYSFCSLMRLKSQTLLLLVYVVISLIFEIILFTFLSIDTELVGTGIEEGIFSSRLTDFFIGFQIFAIITIVGTGIIVSRKSIKSETPEIKWKGIFLLIAFLSIAIGAALEAIFLLGPIELILVRALLILGSIEFYFGFFLPKSIAKLLIKE
;
A
#
# COMPACT_ATOMS: atom_id res chain seq x y z
N MET A 1 -30.06 -10.69 2.79
CA MET A 1 -28.68 -10.31 3.21
C MET A 1 -28.19 -9.22 2.26
N GLY A 2 -27.36 -8.26 2.68
CA GLY A 2 -26.99 -7.11 1.83
C GLY A 2 -26.21 -7.43 0.55
N LEU A 3 -25.84 -8.69 0.32
CA LEU A 3 -25.24 -9.17 -0.93
C LEU A 3 -26.25 -9.28 -2.10
N GLU A 4 -27.55 -9.31 -1.81
CA GLU A 4 -28.60 -9.44 -2.84
C GLU A 4 -28.64 -8.23 -3.79
N ASP A 5 -28.18 -7.06 -3.32
CA ASP A 5 -28.14 -5.81 -4.09
C ASP A 5 -26.84 -5.64 -4.89
N LEU A 6 -25.89 -6.59 -4.78
CA LEU A 6 -24.59 -6.51 -5.45
C LEU A 6 -24.57 -7.31 -6.75
N THR A 7 -23.94 -6.75 -7.78
CA THR A 7 -23.68 -7.49 -9.01
C THR A 7 -22.55 -8.53 -8.80
N GLN A 8 -22.39 -9.47 -9.74
CA GLN A 8 -21.27 -10.42 -9.68
C GLN A 8 -19.90 -9.70 -9.72
N SER A 9 -19.81 -8.61 -10.48
CA SER A 9 -18.61 -7.77 -10.56
C SER A 9 -18.30 -7.09 -9.23
N ASP A 10 -19.34 -6.62 -8.53
CA ASP A 10 -19.23 -6.01 -7.20
C ASP A 10 -18.72 -7.00 -6.16
N ILE A 11 -19.26 -8.23 -6.16
CA ILE A 11 -18.81 -9.30 -5.26
C ILE A 11 -17.35 -9.66 -5.54
N LEU A 12 -16.98 -9.79 -6.82
CA LEU A 12 -15.59 -10.07 -7.22
C LEU A 12 -14.66 -8.94 -6.75
N TYR A 13 -15.02 -7.68 -6.99
CA TYR A 13 -14.22 -6.53 -6.62
C TYR A 13 -14.02 -6.43 -5.11
N GLY A 14 -15.11 -6.51 -4.35
CA GLY A 14 -15.08 -6.47 -2.89
C GLY A 14 -14.26 -7.62 -2.30
N THR A 15 -14.44 -8.84 -2.81
CA THR A 15 -13.71 -10.03 -2.35
C THR A 15 -12.22 -9.93 -2.64
N LEU A 16 -11.82 -9.56 -3.85
CA LEU A 16 -10.41 -9.43 -4.21
C LEU A 16 -9.72 -8.30 -3.44
N SER A 17 -10.43 -7.19 -3.20
CA SER A 17 -9.92 -6.08 -2.38
C SER A 17 -9.75 -6.51 -0.92
N LEU A 18 -10.70 -7.27 -0.37
CA LEU A 18 -10.57 -7.84 0.98
C LEU A 18 -9.37 -8.80 1.09
N ILE A 19 -9.20 -9.70 0.13
CA ILE A 19 -8.04 -10.62 0.10
C ILE A 19 -6.74 -9.83 0.03
N LEU A 20 -6.66 -8.82 -0.85
CA LEU A 20 -5.50 -7.94 -0.98
C LEU A 20 -5.14 -7.29 0.36
N VAL A 21 -6.11 -6.62 0.99
CA VAL A 21 -5.90 -5.94 2.28
C VAL A 21 -5.48 -6.91 3.38
N LEU A 22 -6.09 -8.10 3.44
CA LEU A 22 -5.71 -9.13 4.40
C LEU A 22 -4.27 -9.61 4.18
N VAL A 23 -3.85 -9.86 2.94
CA VAL A 23 -2.47 -10.29 2.63
C VAL A 23 -1.46 -9.23 3.05
N PHE A 24 -1.67 -7.96 2.65
CA PHE A 24 -0.79 -6.86 3.04
C PHE A 24 -0.73 -6.70 4.57
N THR A 25 -1.89 -6.82 5.23
CA THR A 25 -1.97 -6.75 6.69
C THR A 25 -1.21 -7.89 7.36
N ILE A 26 -1.40 -9.14 6.92
CA ILE A 26 -0.69 -10.30 7.45
C ILE A 26 0.81 -10.18 7.22
N VAL A 27 1.25 -9.76 6.04
CA VAL A 27 2.67 -9.55 5.72
C VAL A 27 3.25 -8.45 6.61
N GLY A 28 2.59 -7.30 6.71
CA GLY A 28 3.02 -6.19 7.55
C GLY A 28 3.13 -6.59 9.02
N LEU A 29 2.12 -7.26 9.57
CA LEU A 29 2.13 -7.79 10.93
C LEU A 29 3.24 -8.84 11.13
N ARG A 30 3.51 -9.71 10.15
CA ARG A 30 4.63 -10.66 10.22
C ARG A 30 5.98 -9.94 10.26
N ILE A 31 6.17 -8.87 9.48
CA ILE A 31 7.38 -8.05 9.54
C ILE A 31 7.50 -7.36 10.90
N MET A 32 6.43 -6.73 11.38
CA MET A 32 6.39 -6.08 12.70
C MET A 32 6.67 -7.07 13.83
N SER A 33 6.17 -8.30 13.76
CA SER A 33 6.40 -9.31 14.80
C SER A 33 7.89 -9.57 15.06
N LYS A 34 8.73 -9.38 14.04
CA LYS A 34 10.18 -9.56 14.12
C LYS A 34 10.85 -8.43 14.91
N TYR A 35 10.23 -7.26 15.04
CA TYR A 35 10.69 -6.21 15.96
C TYR A 35 10.82 -6.73 17.38
N PHE A 36 9.87 -7.53 17.87
CA PHE A 36 9.92 -8.03 19.24
C PHE A 36 11.13 -8.93 19.51
N ARG A 37 11.64 -9.59 18.47
CA ARG A 37 12.84 -10.42 18.52
C ARG A 37 14.14 -9.64 18.32
N TYR A 38 14.21 -8.77 17.32
CA TYR A 38 15.45 -8.08 16.93
C TYR A 38 15.61 -6.68 17.54
N LYS A 39 14.53 -6.10 18.09
CA LYS A 39 14.46 -4.74 18.64
C LYS A 39 14.82 -3.62 17.64
N GLU A 40 14.80 -3.92 16.35
CA GLU A 40 15.06 -2.99 15.26
C GLU A 40 13.79 -2.22 14.87
N ARG A 41 13.70 -0.95 15.27
CA ARG A 41 12.51 -0.08 15.02
C ARG A 41 12.14 0.00 13.54
N THR A 42 13.13 -0.14 12.65
CA THR A 42 12.95 -0.17 11.19
C THR A 42 11.99 -1.27 10.75
N LEU A 43 11.97 -2.44 11.43
CA LEU A 43 11.02 -3.50 11.10
C LEU A 43 9.58 -3.13 11.46
N LEU A 44 9.39 -2.37 12.54
CA LEU A 44 8.07 -1.87 12.92
C LEU A 44 7.54 -0.90 11.86
N THR A 45 8.37 0.07 11.46
CA THR A 45 7.98 1.12 10.50
C THR A 45 7.83 0.58 9.08
N VAL A 46 8.63 -0.41 8.66
CA VAL A 46 8.44 -1.12 7.38
C VAL A 46 7.11 -1.85 7.36
N GLY A 47 6.79 -2.60 8.42
CA GLY A 47 5.52 -3.34 8.45
C GLY A 47 4.30 -2.42 8.53
N LEU A 48 4.38 -1.31 9.28
CA LEU A 48 3.34 -0.28 9.28
C LEU A 48 3.17 0.40 7.92
N THR A 49 4.28 0.72 7.24
CA THR A 49 4.23 1.21 5.85
C THR A 49 3.44 0.25 4.99
N TRP A 50 3.73 -1.05 5.10
CA TRP A 50 3.08 -2.07 4.30
C TRP A 50 1.58 -2.19 4.57
N ILE A 51 1.15 -1.99 5.81
CA ILE A 51 -0.25 -1.99 6.19
C ILE A 51 -0.97 -0.74 5.64
N PHE A 52 -0.35 0.43 5.75
CA PHE A 52 -1.00 1.69 5.38
C PHE A 52 -0.88 2.03 3.88
N VAL A 53 0.12 1.51 3.16
CA VAL A 53 0.26 1.79 1.71
C VAL A 53 -0.89 1.20 0.90
N VAL A 54 -1.57 0.18 1.43
CA VAL A 54 -2.75 -0.43 0.79
C VAL A 54 -4.06 0.24 1.21
N SER A 55 -4.02 1.40 1.89
CA SER A 55 -5.22 2.08 2.39
C SER A 55 -6.18 2.53 1.29
N ALA A 56 -5.68 2.82 0.09
CA ALA A 56 -6.51 3.12 -1.07
C ALA A 56 -7.53 1.99 -1.36
N TRP A 57 -7.20 0.75 -0.99
CA TRP A 57 -8.07 -0.42 -1.15
C TRP A 57 -8.82 -0.81 0.14
N TRP A 58 -8.52 -0.18 1.28
CA TRP A 58 -9.24 -0.42 2.52
C TRP A 58 -10.71 -0.05 2.40
N VAL A 59 -11.00 1.06 1.73
CA VAL A 59 -12.37 1.54 1.58
C VAL A 59 -13.25 0.49 0.89
N SER A 60 -12.77 -0.12 -0.20
CA SER A 60 -13.53 -1.14 -0.93
C SER A 60 -13.67 -2.43 -0.14
N ALA A 61 -12.61 -2.86 0.56
CA ALA A 61 -12.64 -4.04 1.43
C ALA A 61 -13.63 -3.86 2.59
N PHE A 62 -13.57 -2.72 3.27
CA PHE A 62 -14.45 -2.43 4.41
C PHE A 62 -15.89 -2.19 3.95
N GLN A 63 -16.12 -1.43 2.89
CA GLN A 63 -17.46 -1.25 2.32
C GLN A 63 -18.09 -2.60 1.97
N PHE A 64 -17.34 -3.52 1.36
CA PHE A 64 -17.83 -4.86 1.02
C PHE A 64 -18.27 -5.63 2.27
N VAL A 65 -17.46 -5.64 3.33
CA VAL A 65 -17.79 -6.29 4.60
C VAL A 65 -19.02 -5.64 5.24
N PHE A 66 -19.11 -4.31 5.23
CA PHE A 66 -20.22 -3.58 5.86
C PHE A 66 -21.55 -3.78 5.11
N ILE A 67 -21.53 -3.80 3.79
CA ILE A 67 -22.70 -4.13 2.98
C ILE A 67 -23.11 -5.60 3.25
N ALA A 68 -22.16 -6.53 3.21
CA ALA A 68 -22.45 -7.96 3.37
C ALA A 68 -23.06 -8.30 4.74
N LEU A 69 -22.55 -7.69 5.82
CA LEU A 69 -22.94 -8.02 7.19
C LEU A 69 -24.06 -7.13 7.76
N PHE A 70 -24.11 -5.85 7.35
CA PHE A 70 -24.99 -4.85 7.96
C PHE A 70 -25.91 -4.15 6.96
N SER A 71 -25.82 -4.47 5.67
CA SER A 71 -26.51 -3.73 4.60
C SER A 71 -26.23 -2.22 4.65
N TYR A 72 -25.01 -1.85 5.05
CA TYR A 72 -24.60 -0.45 5.22
C TYR A 72 -23.60 -0.02 4.15
N LYS A 73 -23.97 0.98 3.35
CA LYS A 73 -23.09 1.66 2.39
C LYS A 73 -22.46 2.88 3.08
N PHE A 74 -21.15 3.10 2.91
CA PHE A 74 -20.50 4.28 3.48
C PHE A 74 -21.01 5.56 2.83
N SER A 75 -21.10 6.63 3.62
CA SER A 75 -21.31 7.97 3.09
C SER A 75 -20.08 8.41 2.26
N PRO A 76 -20.23 9.32 1.29
CA PRO A 76 -19.11 9.87 0.54
C PRO A 76 -17.96 10.36 1.42
N TYR A 77 -18.29 11.03 2.53
CA TYR A 77 -17.31 11.49 3.52
C TYR A 77 -16.47 10.34 4.08
N LEU A 78 -17.11 9.28 4.58
CA LEU A 78 -16.41 8.16 5.21
C LEU A 78 -15.60 7.38 4.16
N TYR A 79 -16.16 7.22 2.96
CA TYR A 79 -15.51 6.55 1.85
C TYR A 79 -14.17 7.23 1.50
N LEU A 80 -14.22 8.52 1.17
CA LEU A 80 -13.05 9.30 0.75
C LEU A 80 -12.02 9.49 1.88
N LEU A 81 -12.50 9.57 3.12
CA LEU A 81 -11.62 9.65 4.29
C LEU A 81 -10.78 8.38 4.43
N ILE A 82 -11.39 7.20 4.41
CA ILE A 82 -10.66 5.92 4.55
C ILE A 82 -9.68 5.73 3.38
N GLU A 83 -10.11 6.08 2.18
CA GLU A 83 -9.30 5.97 0.96
C GLU A 83 -8.00 6.78 1.04
N ASN A 84 -8.03 7.98 1.64
CA ASN A 84 -6.92 8.94 1.54
C ASN A 84 -6.15 9.19 2.86
N ALA A 85 -6.77 9.03 4.03
CA ALA A 85 -6.19 9.50 5.29
C ALA A 85 -4.91 8.75 5.72
N PHE A 86 -4.72 7.50 5.29
CA PHE A 86 -3.61 6.68 5.78
C PHE A 86 -2.38 6.67 4.86
N THR A 87 -2.51 7.13 3.62
CA THR A 87 -1.37 7.26 2.68
C THR A 87 -0.27 8.19 3.22
N PRO A 88 -0.56 9.37 3.80
CA PRO A 88 0.45 10.24 4.42
C PRO A 88 1.21 9.57 5.57
N ILE A 89 0.49 8.75 6.37
CA ILE A 89 1.05 8.00 7.48
C ILE A 89 2.00 6.91 6.96
N ALA A 90 1.59 6.17 5.93
CA ALA A 90 2.44 5.19 5.24
C ALA A 90 3.77 5.83 4.79
N LEU A 91 3.68 7.02 4.19
CA LEU A 91 4.82 7.74 3.65
C LEU A 91 5.83 8.17 4.72
N ILE A 92 5.34 8.67 5.87
CA ILE A 92 6.20 9.04 7.02
C ILE A 92 6.96 7.81 7.54
N PHE A 93 6.25 6.69 7.75
CA PHE A 93 6.89 5.44 8.20
C PHE A 93 7.88 4.88 7.18
N TRP A 94 7.58 5.02 5.90
CA TRP A 94 8.46 4.57 4.84
C TRP A 94 9.75 5.39 4.81
N ILE A 95 9.66 6.71 4.85
CA ILE A 95 10.83 7.60 4.82
C ILE A 95 11.72 7.41 6.05
N TYR A 96 11.12 7.19 7.22
CA TYR A 96 11.88 6.78 8.41
C TYR A 96 12.66 5.48 8.15
N SER A 97 11.98 4.47 7.61
CA SER A 97 12.57 3.16 7.31
C SER A 97 13.71 3.28 6.29
N PHE A 98 13.47 4.01 5.21
CA PHE A 98 14.45 4.29 4.16
C PHE A 98 15.70 4.96 4.75
N CYS A 99 15.55 6.03 5.52
CA CYS A 99 16.67 6.76 6.10
C CYS A 99 17.50 5.86 7.02
N SER A 100 16.84 5.03 7.82
CA SER A 100 17.49 4.09 8.74
C SER A 100 18.25 2.97 7.98
N LEU A 101 17.61 2.33 7.00
CA LEU A 101 18.23 1.30 6.15
C LEU A 101 19.44 1.84 5.38
N MET A 102 19.36 3.10 4.93
CA MET A 102 20.43 3.76 4.20
C MET A 102 21.48 4.40 5.11
N ARG A 103 21.23 4.50 6.41
CA ARG A 103 22.05 5.19 7.42
C ARG A 103 22.33 6.65 7.04
N LEU A 104 21.30 7.38 6.63
CA LEU A 104 21.43 8.77 6.18
C LEU A 104 21.65 9.71 7.38
N LYS A 105 22.66 10.58 7.28
CA LYS A 105 22.93 11.62 8.30
C LYS A 105 21.80 12.66 8.39
N SER A 106 21.10 12.91 7.28
CA SER A 106 20.00 13.89 7.17
C SER A 106 18.62 13.33 7.52
N GLN A 107 18.54 12.19 8.22
CA GLN A 107 17.28 11.51 8.55
C GLN A 107 16.23 12.45 9.16
N THR A 108 16.60 13.25 10.17
CA THR A 108 15.65 14.14 10.84
C THR A 108 15.09 15.21 9.90
N LEU A 109 15.93 15.77 9.04
CA LEU A 109 15.52 16.80 8.08
C LEU A 109 14.55 16.21 7.04
N LEU A 110 14.89 15.06 6.46
CA LEU A 110 14.03 14.39 5.48
C LEU A 110 12.68 13.99 6.10
N LEU A 111 12.70 13.43 7.32
CA LEU A 111 11.48 13.07 8.02
C LEU A 111 10.62 14.31 8.31
N LEU A 112 11.22 15.41 8.75
CA LEU A 112 10.49 16.66 9.01
C LEU A 112 9.81 17.20 7.75
N VAL A 113 10.50 17.19 6.61
CA VAL A 113 9.92 17.61 5.33
C VAL A 113 8.69 16.78 4.97
N TYR A 114 8.79 15.45 5.07
CA TYR A 114 7.66 14.57 4.76
C TYR A 114 6.52 14.68 5.77
N VAL A 115 6.81 14.89 7.06
CA VAL A 115 5.78 15.17 8.08
C VAL A 115 5.03 16.46 7.75
N VAL A 116 5.73 17.52 7.35
CA VAL A 116 5.08 18.80 6.97
C VAL A 116 4.21 18.62 5.72
N ILE A 117 4.71 17.95 4.69
CA ILE A 117 3.93 17.66 3.47
C ILE A 117 2.67 16.85 3.80
N SER A 118 2.82 15.77 4.58
CA SER A 118 1.71 14.91 5.02
C SER A 118 0.68 15.69 5.84
N LEU A 119 1.13 16.52 6.79
CA LEU A 119 0.24 17.32 7.63
C LEU A 119 -0.56 18.34 6.80
N ILE A 120 0.09 19.02 5.85
CA ILE A 120 -0.59 19.95 4.94
C ILE A 120 -1.65 19.22 4.12
N PHE A 121 -1.32 18.04 3.57
CA PHE A 121 -2.28 17.24 2.82
C PHE A 121 -3.47 16.80 3.68
N GLU A 122 -3.23 16.33 4.92
CA GLU A 122 -4.32 15.93 5.82
C GLU A 122 -5.22 17.11 6.19
N ILE A 123 -4.65 18.29 6.49
CA ILE A 123 -5.43 19.51 6.75
C ILE A 123 -6.32 19.84 5.55
N ILE A 124 -5.78 19.75 4.32
CA ILE A 124 -6.56 19.98 3.09
C ILE A 124 -7.66 18.92 2.95
N LEU A 125 -7.36 17.64 3.14
CA LEU A 125 -8.32 16.54 3.10
C LEU A 125 -9.49 16.78 4.05
N PHE A 126 -9.21 17.01 5.34
CA PHE A 126 -10.27 17.23 6.35
C PHE A 126 -11.07 18.50 6.07
N THR A 127 -10.42 19.58 5.62
CA THR A 127 -11.11 20.83 5.27
C THR A 127 -12.04 20.61 4.09
N PHE A 128 -11.55 19.98 3.01
CA PHE A 128 -12.34 19.74 1.81
C PHE A 128 -13.51 18.80 2.09
N LEU A 129 -13.29 17.67 2.77
CA LEU A 129 -14.37 16.76 3.16
C LEU A 129 -15.43 17.42 4.04
N SER A 130 -15.07 18.42 4.86
CA SER A 130 -16.02 19.13 5.73
C SER A 130 -16.82 20.22 4.99
N ILE A 131 -16.29 20.74 3.89
CA ILE A 131 -16.97 21.76 3.06
C ILE A 131 -17.85 21.07 2.02
N ASP A 132 -17.24 20.21 1.22
CA ASP A 132 -17.88 19.49 0.11
C ASP A 132 -17.00 18.31 -0.32
N THR A 133 -17.55 17.10 -0.28
CA THR A 133 -16.83 15.87 -0.66
C THR A 133 -16.39 15.86 -2.12
N GLU A 134 -17.07 16.60 -3.01
CA GLU A 134 -16.71 16.67 -4.44
C GLU A 134 -15.35 17.35 -4.67
N LEU A 135 -14.87 18.16 -3.72
CA LEU A 135 -13.52 18.74 -3.78
C LEU A 135 -12.42 17.68 -3.63
N VAL A 136 -12.76 16.52 -3.07
CA VAL A 136 -11.84 15.38 -2.89
C VAL A 136 -12.07 14.33 -3.98
N GLY A 137 -13.33 13.97 -4.23
CA GLY A 137 -13.67 13.05 -5.31
C GLY A 137 -15.17 12.86 -5.50
N THR A 138 -15.54 12.35 -6.67
CA THR A 138 -16.92 12.14 -7.13
C THR A 138 -17.16 10.68 -7.51
N GLY A 139 -18.36 10.34 -7.99
CA GLY A 139 -18.67 9.01 -8.55
C GLY A 139 -18.97 7.90 -7.53
N ILE A 140 -18.99 8.20 -6.23
CA ILE A 140 -19.32 7.26 -5.14
C ILE A 140 -20.81 6.91 -5.14
N GLU A 141 -21.64 7.80 -5.68
CA GLU A 141 -23.07 7.55 -5.87
C GLU A 141 -23.33 6.71 -7.12
N GLU A 142 -22.47 6.83 -8.14
CA GLU A 142 -22.58 6.12 -9.42
C GLU A 142 -22.03 4.68 -9.38
N GLY A 143 -21.13 4.37 -8.43
CA GLY A 143 -20.53 3.04 -8.26
C GLY A 143 -20.37 2.62 -6.79
N ILE A 144 -20.39 1.31 -6.52
CA ILE A 144 -20.29 0.77 -5.13
C ILE A 144 -18.84 0.72 -4.66
N PHE A 145 -17.86 0.55 -5.55
CA PHE A 145 -16.46 0.35 -5.15
C PHE A 145 -15.45 1.25 -5.87
N SER A 146 -15.93 2.30 -6.53
CA SER A 146 -15.08 3.23 -7.26
C SER A 146 -15.41 4.67 -6.91
N SER A 147 -14.35 5.46 -6.72
CA SER A 147 -14.39 6.91 -6.64
C SER A 147 -13.55 7.49 -7.76
N ARG A 148 -13.83 8.73 -8.17
CA ARG A 148 -12.98 9.52 -9.05
C ARG A 148 -12.40 10.67 -8.24
N LEU A 149 -11.16 10.54 -7.82
CA LEU A 149 -10.47 11.57 -7.06
C LEU A 149 -10.17 12.78 -7.94
N THR A 150 -10.10 13.96 -7.34
CA THR A 150 -9.67 15.17 -8.04
C THR A 150 -8.16 15.15 -8.28
N ASP A 151 -7.70 15.96 -9.24
CA ASP A 151 -6.29 15.99 -9.66
C ASP A 151 -5.31 16.23 -8.51
N PHE A 152 -5.71 17.01 -7.50
CA PHE A 152 -4.89 17.26 -6.32
C PHE A 152 -4.60 15.97 -5.53
N PHE A 153 -5.64 15.16 -5.26
CA PHE A 153 -5.51 13.92 -4.51
C PHE A 153 -4.81 12.84 -5.33
N ILE A 154 -5.10 12.74 -6.63
CA ILE A 154 -4.35 11.89 -7.56
C ILE A 154 -2.87 12.28 -7.56
N GLY A 155 -2.56 13.57 -7.63
CA GLY A 155 -1.20 14.09 -7.60
C GLY A 155 -0.44 13.68 -6.34
N PHE A 156 -1.10 13.74 -5.17
CA PHE A 156 -0.51 13.26 -3.92
C PHE A 156 -0.29 11.74 -3.90
N GLN A 157 -1.24 10.95 -4.40
CA GLN A 157 -1.09 9.49 -4.48
C GLN A 157 0.08 9.10 -5.40
N ILE A 158 0.20 9.76 -6.57
CA ILE A 158 1.34 9.58 -7.48
C ILE A 158 2.66 9.95 -6.79
N PHE A 159 2.69 11.09 -6.08
CA PHE A 159 3.87 11.50 -5.30
C PHE A 159 4.27 10.45 -4.25
N ALA A 160 3.30 9.88 -3.53
CA ALA A 160 3.54 8.85 -2.55
C ALA A 160 4.09 7.56 -3.20
N ILE A 161 3.49 7.10 -4.29
CA ILE A 161 3.95 5.90 -5.03
C ILE A 161 5.36 6.12 -5.57
N ILE A 162 5.64 7.24 -6.24
CA ILE A 162 6.97 7.57 -6.78
C ILE A 162 8.00 7.61 -5.66
N THR A 163 7.66 8.22 -4.52
CA THR A 163 8.56 8.27 -3.37
C THR A 163 8.86 6.85 -2.87
N ILE A 164 7.83 6.05 -2.60
CA ILE A 164 7.97 4.70 -2.02
C ILE A 164 8.75 3.79 -2.97
N VAL A 165 8.36 3.74 -4.23
CA VAL A 165 8.98 2.89 -5.25
C VAL A 165 10.39 3.38 -5.57
N GLY A 166 10.60 4.68 -5.76
CA GLY A 166 11.90 5.25 -6.10
C GLY A 166 12.95 4.99 -5.00
N THR A 167 12.60 5.27 -3.75
CA THR A 167 13.49 5.00 -2.61
C THR A 167 13.62 3.51 -2.31
N GLY A 168 12.56 2.72 -2.55
CA GLY A 168 12.59 1.26 -2.49
C GLY A 168 13.59 0.65 -3.47
N ILE A 169 13.58 1.09 -4.72
CA ILE A 169 14.56 0.68 -5.75
C ILE A 169 15.98 1.02 -5.31
N ILE A 170 16.22 2.19 -4.70
CA ILE A 170 17.54 2.56 -4.17
C ILE A 170 18.01 1.56 -3.10
N VAL A 171 17.14 1.22 -2.15
CA VAL A 171 17.42 0.22 -1.10
C VAL A 171 17.73 -1.14 -1.73
N SER A 172 16.87 -1.60 -2.66
CA SER A 172 17.05 -2.86 -3.37
C SER A 172 18.39 -2.93 -4.10
N ARG A 173 18.76 -1.87 -4.84
CA ARG A 173 20.03 -1.80 -5.58
C ARG A 173 21.24 -1.85 -4.65
N LYS A 174 21.16 -1.22 -3.47
CA LYS A 174 22.24 -1.29 -2.47
C LYS A 174 22.39 -2.70 -1.92
N SER A 175 21.27 -3.38 -1.62
CA SER A 175 21.25 -4.77 -1.15
C SER A 175 21.79 -5.75 -2.18
N ILE A 176 21.45 -5.58 -3.47
CA ILE A 176 21.96 -6.42 -4.58
C ILE A 176 23.48 -6.34 -4.72
N LYS A 177 24.09 -5.21 -4.36
CA LYS A 177 25.56 -5.02 -4.41
C LYS A 177 26.29 -5.59 -3.19
N SER A 178 25.58 -6.19 -2.23
CA SER A 178 26.22 -6.81 -1.06
C SER A 178 27.05 -8.04 -1.46
N GLU A 179 28.17 -8.25 -0.77
CA GLU A 179 29.01 -9.44 -0.91
C GLU A 179 28.32 -10.70 -0.37
N THR A 180 27.38 -10.55 0.57
CA THR A 180 26.65 -11.67 1.15
C THR A 180 25.53 -12.13 0.20
N PRO A 181 25.55 -13.38 -0.31
CA PRO A 181 24.56 -13.86 -1.28
C PRO A 181 23.10 -13.75 -0.79
N GLU A 182 22.86 -13.95 0.50
CA GLU A 182 21.53 -13.80 1.10
C GLU A 182 20.98 -12.37 0.98
N ILE A 183 21.82 -11.36 1.25
CA ILE A 183 21.44 -9.95 1.16
C ILE A 183 21.21 -9.55 -0.31
N LYS A 184 22.00 -10.11 -1.23
CA LYS A 184 21.82 -9.91 -2.67
C LYS A 184 20.44 -10.40 -3.13
N TRP A 185 20.05 -11.62 -2.77
CA TRP A 185 18.74 -12.17 -3.11
C TRP A 185 17.57 -11.41 -2.47
N LYS A 186 17.71 -11.00 -1.20
CA LYS A 186 16.76 -10.10 -0.54
C LYS A 186 16.56 -8.81 -1.34
N GLY A 187 17.65 -8.21 -1.82
CA GLY A 187 17.59 -7.04 -2.70
C GLY A 187 16.85 -7.28 -4.02
N ILE A 188 17.01 -8.46 -4.62
CA ILE A 188 16.28 -8.83 -5.85
C ILE A 188 14.77 -8.94 -5.56
N PHE A 189 14.38 -9.66 -4.50
CA PHE A 189 12.97 -9.78 -4.11
C PHE A 189 12.33 -8.43 -3.81
N LEU A 190 13.04 -7.53 -3.11
CA LEU A 190 12.56 -6.17 -2.89
C LEU A 190 12.38 -5.41 -4.20
N LEU A 191 13.31 -5.52 -5.15
CA LEU A 191 13.21 -4.84 -6.44
C LEU A 191 11.97 -5.31 -7.21
N ILE A 192 11.76 -6.63 -7.31
CA ILE A 192 10.60 -7.21 -7.99
C ILE A 192 9.31 -6.74 -7.29
N ALA A 193 9.26 -6.79 -5.95
CA ALA A 193 8.11 -6.34 -5.18
C ALA A 193 7.70 -4.88 -5.47
N PHE A 194 8.67 -3.95 -5.46
CA PHE A 194 8.39 -2.55 -5.76
C PHE A 194 7.92 -2.33 -7.20
N LEU A 195 8.48 -3.07 -8.16
CA LEU A 195 8.05 -2.99 -9.56
C LEU A 195 6.65 -3.60 -9.75
N SER A 196 6.37 -4.76 -9.16
CA SER A 196 5.06 -5.42 -9.18
C SER A 196 3.98 -4.49 -8.64
N ILE A 197 4.26 -3.81 -7.53
CA ILE A 197 3.30 -2.87 -6.91
C ILE A 197 3.14 -1.60 -7.72
N ALA A 198 4.25 -1.03 -8.22
CA ALA A 198 4.18 0.15 -9.08
C ALA A 198 3.35 -0.12 -10.33
N ILE A 199 3.57 -1.25 -10.98
CA ILE A 199 2.84 -1.67 -12.18
C ILE A 199 1.38 -1.94 -11.83
N GLY A 200 1.10 -2.72 -10.77
CA GLY A 200 -0.28 -3.02 -10.37
C GLY A 200 -1.08 -1.78 -10.02
N ALA A 201 -0.51 -0.86 -9.23
CA ALA A 201 -1.16 0.40 -8.88
C ALA A 201 -1.36 1.32 -10.09
N ALA A 202 -0.38 1.39 -10.99
CA ALA A 202 -0.50 2.19 -12.22
C ALA A 202 -1.58 1.62 -13.17
N LEU A 203 -1.63 0.30 -13.33
CA LEU A 203 -2.65 -0.34 -14.17
C LEU A 203 -4.06 -0.06 -13.65
N GLU A 204 -4.26 -0.12 -12.33
CA GLU A 204 -5.55 0.19 -11.71
C GLU A 204 -5.93 1.66 -11.80
N ALA A 205 -4.97 2.57 -11.69
CA ALA A 205 -5.22 4.01 -11.79
C ALA A 205 -5.54 4.47 -13.22
N ILE A 206 -4.98 3.81 -14.25
CA ILE A 206 -5.10 4.22 -15.65
C ILE A 206 -6.28 3.55 -16.35
N PHE A 207 -6.55 2.29 -16.05
CA PHE A 207 -7.52 1.49 -16.79
C PHE A 207 -8.79 1.23 -15.97
N LEU A 208 -9.94 1.33 -16.64
CA LEU A 208 -11.17 0.72 -16.14
C LEU A 208 -11.02 -0.80 -16.25
N LEU A 209 -10.75 -1.45 -15.12
CA LEU A 209 -10.48 -2.88 -15.09
C LEU A 209 -11.77 -3.67 -15.26
N GLY A 210 -11.82 -4.51 -16.30
CA GLY A 210 -12.80 -5.59 -16.37
C GLY A 210 -12.50 -6.69 -15.34
N PRO A 211 -13.36 -7.72 -15.23
CA PRO A 211 -13.20 -8.78 -14.24
C PRO A 211 -11.86 -9.52 -14.33
N ILE A 212 -11.37 -9.78 -15.56
CA ILE A 212 -10.11 -10.51 -15.79
C ILE A 212 -8.92 -9.63 -15.43
N GLU A 213 -8.92 -8.39 -15.90
CA GLU A 213 -7.87 -7.41 -15.63
C GLU A 213 -7.75 -7.16 -14.12
N LEU A 214 -8.87 -7.06 -13.42
CA LEU A 214 -8.92 -6.92 -11.97
C LEU A 214 -8.28 -8.11 -11.25
N ILE A 215 -8.60 -9.35 -11.67
CA ILE A 215 -7.97 -10.56 -11.10
C ILE A 215 -6.45 -10.51 -11.31
N LEU A 216 -5.99 -10.16 -12.52
CA LEU A 216 -4.56 -10.11 -12.85
C LEU A 216 -3.82 -9.03 -12.05
N VAL A 217 -4.40 -7.82 -11.94
CA VAL A 217 -3.83 -6.72 -11.16
C VAL A 217 -3.78 -7.08 -9.67
N ARG A 218 -4.84 -7.66 -9.11
CA ARG A 218 -4.89 -8.10 -7.71
C ARG A 218 -3.88 -9.22 -7.43
N ALA A 219 -3.74 -10.19 -8.34
CA ALA A 219 -2.73 -11.23 -8.23
C ALA A 219 -1.32 -10.65 -8.25
N LEU A 220 -1.04 -9.70 -9.14
CA LEU A 220 0.25 -9.00 -9.21
C LEU A 220 0.59 -8.26 -7.91
N LEU A 221 -0.37 -7.51 -7.36
CA LEU A 221 -0.20 -6.79 -6.09
C LEU A 221 0.03 -7.74 -4.90
N ILE A 222 -0.74 -8.84 -4.84
CA ILE A 222 -0.59 -9.89 -3.81
C ILE A 222 0.79 -10.56 -3.91
N LEU A 223 1.24 -10.91 -5.12
CA LEU A 223 2.57 -11.46 -5.35
C LEU A 223 3.66 -10.46 -4.93
N GLY A 224 3.50 -9.18 -5.28
CA GLY A 224 4.37 -8.11 -4.81
C GLY A 224 4.47 -8.04 -3.28
N SER A 225 3.38 -8.25 -2.55
CA SER A 225 3.39 -8.34 -1.08
C SER A 225 4.17 -9.54 -0.54
N ILE A 226 4.07 -10.69 -1.20
CA ILE A 226 4.81 -11.89 -0.80
C ILE A 226 6.31 -11.72 -1.10
N GLU A 227 6.64 -11.18 -2.28
CA GLU A 227 8.01 -10.84 -2.67
C GLU A 227 8.63 -9.83 -1.70
N PHE A 228 7.88 -8.82 -1.28
CA PHE A 228 8.33 -7.86 -0.28
C PHE A 228 8.69 -8.54 1.04
N TYR A 229 7.85 -9.48 1.50
CA TYR A 229 8.15 -10.28 2.69
C TYR A 229 9.46 -11.05 2.54
N PHE A 230 9.69 -11.71 1.39
CA PHE A 230 10.95 -12.42 1.12
C PHE A 230 12.16 -11.48 1.02
N GLY A 231 11.93 -10.25 0.58
CA GLY A 231 12.90 -9.18 0.57
C GLY A 231 13.46 -8.82 1.95
N PHE A 232 12.67 -8.96 3.01
CA PHE A 232 13.15 -8.79 4.39
C PHE A 232 13.55 -10.13 5.03
N PHE A 233 12.76 -11.18 4.79
CA PHE A 233 12.87 -12.48 5.43
C PHE A 233 12.88 -13.62 4.41
N LEU A 234 14.03 -13.82 3.76
CA LEU A 234 14.24 -14.93 2.83
C LEU A 234 14.11 -16.28 3.57
N PRO A 235 13.11 -17.12 3.25
CA PRO A 235 12.97 -18.42 3.90
C PRO A 235 14.16 -19.33 3.57
N LYS A 236 14.63 -20.12 4.55
CA LYS A 236 15.78 -21.02 4.37
C LYS A 236 15.60 -21.99 3.19
N SER A 237 14.38 -22.49 2.95
CA SER A 237 14.10 -23.40 1.84
C SER A 237 14.32 -22.73 0.48
N ILE A 238 13.91 -21.46 0.35
CA ILE A 238 14.13 -20.67 -0.87
C ILE A 238 15.60 -20.30 -0.99
N ALA A 239 16.24 -19.89 0.11
CA ALA A 239 17.67 -19.57 0.14
C ALA A 239 18.53 -20.75 -0.34
N LYS A 240 18.26 -21.98 0.13
CA LYS A 240 18.97 -23.20 -0.30
C LYS A 240 18.80 -23.52 -1.79
N LEU A 241 17.65 -23.17 -2.38
CA LEU A 241 17.40 -23.39 -3.81
C LEU A 241 18.15 -22.37 -4.67
N LEU A 242 18.23 -21.12 -4.20
CA LEU A 242 18.77 -19.99 -4.97
C LEU A 242 20.27 -19.78 -4.77
N ILE A 243 20.77 -20.05 -3.57
CA ILE A 243 22.18 -19.96 -3.19
C ILE A 243 22.73 -21.38 -3.32
N LYS A 244 23.25 -21.70 -4.50
CA LYS A 244 24.08 -22.89 -4.68
C LYS A 244 25.43 -22.59 -4.02
N GLU A 245 25.77 -23.38 -3.00
CA GLU A 245 27.16 -23.50 -2.53
C GLU A 245 28.03 -24.13 -3.63
#